data_AF-X1DTT9-F1
#
_entry.id   AF-X1DTT9-F1
#
_cell.length_a   1.000
_cell.length_b   1.000
_cell.length_c   1.000
_cell.angle_alpha   90.00
_cell.angle_beta   90.00
_cell.angle_gamma   90.00
#
_symmetry.space_group_name_H-M   'P 1'
#
loop_
_entity.id
_entity.type
_entity.pdbx_description
1 polymer ?
#
loop_
_entity_poly.entity_id
_entity_poly.type
_entity_poly.pdbx_seq_one_letter_code
_entity_poly.pdbx_strand_id
1 'polypeptide(L)'
;DLKSVTIRESHSSIQVDGVLDEEAWLNAEPAQDFFQRFPADTSVAITLTAVKLTYDEDFFYVGAVCYDHVKGDYVVESLRRDFEGRGNDALNIIIDPFSDLTNGFLFGITPYGVQRESLIING
;
A
#
# COMPACT_ATOMS: atom_id res chain seq x y z
N ASP A 1 -0.19 -1.56 21.64
CA ASP A 1 1.03 -1.18 20.90
C ASP A 1 0.69 -0.90 19.45
N LEU A 2 1.20 0.21 18.91
CA LEU A 2 1.11 0.50 17.48
C LEU A 2 2.04 -0.46 16.73
N LYS A 3 1.58 -1.01 15.61
CA LYS A 3 2.44 -1.77 14.70
C LYS A 3 3.46 -0.80 14.09
N SER A 4 4.71 -1.22 14.04
CA SER A 4 5.79 -0.45 13.42
C SER A 4 6.64 -1.37 12.55
N VAL A 5 7.31 -0.76 11.57
CA VAL A 5 8.29 -1.41 10.70
C VAL A 5 9.50 -0.48 10.58
N THR A 6 10.70 -1.06 10.57
CA THR A 6 11.92 -0.29 10.33
C THR A 6 12.23 -0.33 8.84
N ILE A 7 12.30 0.84 8.20
CA ILE A 7 12.66 0.97 6.80
C ILE A 7 14.12 1.37 6.66
N ARG A 8 14.78 0.94 5.58
CA ARG A 8 16.18 1.24 5.29
C ARG A 8 16.30 1.91 3.94
N GLU A 9 17.32 2.75 3.81
CA GLU A 9 17.70 3.36 2.53
C GLU A 9 18.12 2.26 1.53
N SER A 10 17.69 2.42 0.28
CA SER A 10 18.11 1.58 -0.83
C SER A 10 19.43 2.09 -1.40
N HIS A 11 20.38 1.19 -1.60
CA HIS A 11 21.64 1.49 -2.29
C HIS A 11 21.69 0.89 -3.71
N SER A 12 20.57 0.35 -4.18
CA SER A 12 20.38 -0.16 -5.54
C SER A 12 19.25 0.59 -6.22
N SER A 13 19.32 0.71 -7.56
CA SER A 13 18.20 1.22 -8.34
C SER A 13 16.98 0.29 -8.22
N ILE A 14 15.79 0.86 -8.04
CA ILE A 14 14.52 0.12 -8.03
C ILE A 14 13.79 0.42 -9.34
N GLN A 15 13.41 -0.62 -10.08
CA GLN A 15 12.55 -0.49 -11.24
C GLN A 15 11.10 -0.63 -10.81
N VAL A 16 10.28 0.38 -11.07
CA VAL A 16 8.86 0.34 -10.70
C VAL A 16 8.05 -0.38 -11.78
N ASP A 17 8.18 -1.71 -11.85
CA ASP A 17 7.46 -2.57 -12.79
C ASP A 17 6.47 -3.56 -12.13
N GLY A 18 6.44 -3.58 -10.79
CA GLY A 18 5.55 -4.42 -9.99
C GLY A 18 6.13 -5.80 -9.66
N VAL A 19 7.35 -6.10 -10.08
CA VAL A 19 8.13 -7.26 -9.64
C VAL A 19 9.01 -6.83 -8.46
N LEU A 20 9.11 -7.67 -7.42
CA LEU A 20 9.90 -7.36 -6.21
C LEU A 20 11.15 -8.24 -6.13
N ASP A 21 11.98 -8.19 -7.17
CA ASP A 21 13.16 -9.05 -7.31
C ASP A 21 14.50 -8.29 -7.16
N GLU A 22 14.47 -6.97 -6.99
CA GLU A 22 15.66 -6.18 -6.68
C GLU A 22 16.17 -6.39 -5.24
N GLU A 23 17.48 -6.18 -5.06
CA GLU A 23 18.18 -6.39 -3.79
C GLU A 23 17.57 -5.59 -2.62
N ALA A 24 17.11 -4.36 -2.88
CA ALA A 24 16.43 -3.54 -1.90
C ALA A 24 15.21 -4.25 -1.29
N TRP A 25 14.43 -4.98 -2.11
CA TRP A 25 13.27 -5.71 -1.63
C TRP A 25 13.65 -6.98 -0.88
N LEU A 26 14.69 -7.68 -1.30
CA LEU A 26 15.12 -8.92 -0.64
C LEU A 26 15.54 -8.67 0.81
N ASN A 27 16.11 -7.50 1.10
CA ASN A 27 16.58 -7.10 2.42
C ASN A 27 15.54 -6.33 3.26
N ALA A 28 14.42 -5.90 2.66
CA ALA A 28 13.37 -5.16 3.35
C ALA A 28 12.48 -6.09 4.20
N GLU A 29 12.31 -5.72 5.48
CA GLU A 29 11.38 -6.41 6.38
C GLU A 29 9.93 -6.17 5.93
N PRO A 30 9.12 -7.23 5.75
CA PRO A 30 7.74 -7.05 5.33
C PRO A 30 6.86 -6.61 6.52
N ALA A 31 6.05 -5.58 6.30
CA ALA A 31 4.85 -5.33 7.08
C ALA A 31 3.77 -6.35 6.67
N GLN A 32 3.23 -7.04 7.67
CA GLN A 32 2.26 -8.14 7.54
C GLN A 32 1.31 -8.15 8.74
N ASP A 33 0.41 -9.14 8.80
CA ASP A 33 -0.55 -9.31 9.89
C ASP A 33 -1.48 -8.10 10.06
N PHE A 34 -1.96 -7.58 8.92
CA PHE A 34 -2.90 -6.47 8.86
C PHE A 34 -4.23 -6.82 9.51
N PHE A 35 -4.94 -5.79 9.98
CA PHE A 35 -6.27 -5.91 10.56
C PHE A 35 -7.33 -5.63 9.50
N GLN A 36 -8.43 -6.37 9.58
CA GLN A 36 -9.62 -6.09 8.82
C GLN A 36 -10.35 -4.91 9.46
N ARG A 37 -10.72 -3.89 8.68
CA ARG A 37 -11.46 -2.73 9.21
C ARG A 37 -12.96 -2.96 9.29
N PHE A 38 -13.52 -3.73 8.36
CA PHE A 38 -14.95 -4.02 8.26
C PHE A 38 -15.15 -5.53 8.01
N PRO A 39 -16.10 -6.21 8.68
CA PRO A 39 -17.12 -5.65 9.57
C PRO A 39 -16.66 -5.35 11.01
N ALA A 40 -15.46 -5.77 11.41
CA ALA A 40 -14.93 -5.55 12.76
C ALA A 40 -13.43 -5.26 12.73
N ASP A 41 -13.02 -4.15 13.36
CA ASP A 41 -11.66 -3.62 13.45
C ASP A 41 -10.76 -4.36 14.46
N THR A 42 -11.29 -5.39 15.13
CA THR A 42 -10.58 -6.24 16.08
C THR A 42 -10.09 -7.55 15.48
N SER A 43 -10.39 -7.80 14.20
CA SER A 43 -10.09 -9.07 13.52
C SER A 43 -8.87 -8.96 12.61
N VAL A 44 -8.07 -10.04 12.54
CA VAL A 44 -6.97 -10.16 11.57
C VAL A 44 -7.56 -10.27 10.16
N ALA A 45 -6.92 -9.65 9.18
CA ALA A 45 -7.31 -9.77 7.78
C ALA A 45 -7.25 -11.23 7.33
N ILE A 46 -8.34 -11.70 6.72
CA ILE A 46 -8.43 -13.07 6.18
C ILE A 46 -7.54 -13.18 4.94
N THR A 47 -7.56 -12.14 4.12
CA THR A 47 -6.71 -12.02 2.95
C THR A 47 -5.32 -11.56 3.38
N LEU A 48 -4.29 -12.31 2.97
CA LEU A 48 -2.91 -11.98 3.26
C LEU A 48 -2.43 -10.81 2.39
N THR A 49 -1.70 -9.90 3.01
CA THR A 49 -0.98 -8.83 2.31
C THR A 49 0.40 -8.71 2.95
N ALA A 50 1.43 -8.61 2.11
CA ALA A 50 2.79 -8.30 2.53
C ALA A 50 3.23 -7.01 1.85
N VAL A 51 3.66 -6.03 2.64
CA VAL A 51 4.14 -4.74 2.15
C VAL A 51 5.59 -4.56 2.54
N LYS A 52 6.45 -4.22 1.59
CA LYS A 52 7.85 -3.85 1.81
C LYS A 52 8.03 -2.37 1.50
N LEU A 53 8.84 -1.72 2.31
CA LEU A 53 9.06 -0.28 2.26
C LEU A 53 10.56 0.00 2.26
N THR A 54 10.98 0.95 1.44
CA THR A 54 12.35 1.47 1.38
C THR A 54 12.32 2.90 0.81
N TYR A 55 13.45 3.58 0.76
CA TYR A 55 13.55 4.94 0.24
C TYR A 55 14.96 5.20 -0.30
N ASP A 56 15.11 6.21 -1.13
CA ASP A 56 16.41 6.80 -1.48
C ASP A 56 16.35 8.33 -1.25
N GLU A 57 17.30 9.08 -1.83
CA GLU A 57 17.35 10.54 -1.69
C GLU A 57 16.14 11.26 -2.30
N ASP A 58 15.46 10.64 -3.28
CA ASP A 58 14.41 11.27 -4.09
C ASP A 58 13.02 10.67 -3.82
N PHE A 59 12.93 9.38 -3.51
CA PHE A 59 11.68 8.63 -3.51
C PHE A 59 11.48 7.77 -2.26
N PHE A 60 10.22 7.67 -1.86
CA PHE A 60 9.73 6.64 -0.94
C PHE A 60 9.07 5.54 -1.76
N TYR A 61 9.53 4.30 -1.59
CA TYR A 61 9.06 3.15 -2.37
C TYR A 61 8.17 2.24 -1.53
N VAL A 62 7.09 1.78 -2.16
CA VAL A 62 6.15 0.82 -1.59
C VAL A 62 6.02 -0.35 -2.56
N GLY A 63 6.48 -1.52 -2.15
CA GLY A 63 6.22 -2.79 -2.83
C GLY A 63 5.17 -3.58 -2.06
N ALA A 64 4.15 -4.11 -2.73
CA ALA A 64 3.10 -4.87 -2.06
C ALA A 64 2.70 -6.11 -2.86
N VAL A 65 2.51 -7.21 -2.14
CA VAL A 65 1.87 -8.41 -2.64
C VAL A 65 0.55 -8.58 -1.90
N CYS A 66 -0.54 -8.31 -2.59
CA CYS A 66 -1.90 -8.52 -2.11
C CYS A 66 -2.37 -9.88 -2.64
N TYR A 67 -2.50 -10.86 -1.76
CA TYR A 67 -3.09 -12.14 -2.15
C TYR A 67 -4.60 -11.97 -2.26
N ASP A 68 -5.29 -12.84 -2.99
CA ASP A 68 -6.75 -12.94 -2.94
C ASP A 68 -7.12 -14.41 -2.74
N HIS A 69 -8.10 -14.65 -1.86
CA HIS A 69 -8.63 -15.98 -1.58
C HIS A 69 -9.92 -16.26 -2.37
N VAL A 70 -10.53 -15.22 -2.95
CA VAL A 70 -11.72 -15.34 -3.79
C VAL A 70 -11.29 -15.70 -5.21
N LYS A 71 -12.00 -16.66 -5.82
CA LYS A 71 -11.77 -16.99 -7.24
C LYS A 71 -12.55 -16.02 -8.12
N GLY A 72 -11.88 -15.44 -9.12
CA GLY A 72 -12.49 -14.54 -10.09
C GLY A 72 -11.48 -13.56 -10.64
N ASP A 73 -11.97 -12.60 -11.43
CA ASP A 73 -11.20 -11.45 -11.86
C ASP A 73 -11.27 -10.34 -10.80
N TYR A 74 -10.27 -9.46 -10.80
CA TYR A 74 -10.28 -8.26 -9.96
C TYR A 74 -11.44 -7.33 -10.32
N VAL A 75 -12.07 -6.77 -9.29
CA VAL A 75 -13.18 -5.82 -9.45
C VAL A 75 -12.61 -4.42 -9.61
N VAL A 76 -12.67 -3.89 -10.83
CA VAL A 76 -12.29 -2.51 -11.14
C VAL A 76 -13.34 -1.91 -12.08
N GLU A 77 -14.04 -0.89 -11.62
CA GLU A 77 -15.19 -0.31 -12.32
C GLU A 77 -14.80 0.62 -13.48
N SER A 78 -13.58 1.18 -13.44
CA SER A 78 -13.09 2.14 -14.44
C SER A 78 -11.57 2.08 -14.57
N LEU A 79 -11.07 2.17 -15.80
CA LEU A 79 -9.63 2.31 -16.09
C LEU A 79 -9.15 3.77 -16.07
N ARG A 80 -10.04 4.70 -15.75
CA ARG A 80 -9.71 6.13 -15.65
C ARG A 80 -9.06 6.40 -14.30
N ARG A 81 -8.02 7.25 -14.31
CA ARG A 81 -7.45 7.84 -13.09
C ARG A 81 -8.52 8.44 -12.18
N ASP A 82 -8.19 8.53 -10.89
CA ASP A 82 -9.04 9.07 -9.83
C ASP A 82 -10.32 8.26 -9.63
N PHE A 83 -10.15 6.93 -9.57
CA PHE A 83 -11.24 5.98 -9.33
C PHE A 83 -11.82 6.10 -7.91
N GLU A 84 -13.11 5.75 -7.79
CA GLU A 84 -13.81 5.70 -6.51
C GLU A 84 -13.26 4.54 -5.65
N GLY A 85 -13.09 4.74 -4.35
CA GLY A 85 -12.38 3.76 -3.52
C GLY A 85 -13.20 2.57 -3.12
N ARG A 86 -14.49 2.77 -2.91
CA ARG A 86 -15.40 1.68 -2.58
C ARG A 86 -15.70 0.89 -3.85
N GLY A 87 -16.02 -0.39 -3.65
CA GLY A 87 -16.37 -1.30 -4.74
C GLY A 87 -15.22 -1.72 -5.66
N ASN A 88 -14.01 -1.18 -5.49
CA ASN A 88 -12.84 -1.50 -6.30
C ASN A 88 -11.79 -2.24 -5.48
N ASP A 89 -11.16 -3.26 -6.08
CA ASP A 89 -9.93 -3.84 -5.56
C ASP A 89 -8.80 -2.81 -5.71
N ALA A 90 -8.19 -2.43 -4.60
CA ALA A 90 -7.14 -1.43 -4.59
C ALA A 90 -6.23 -1.54 -3.35
N LEU A 91 -4.96 -1.22 -3.54
CA LEU A 91 -4.05 -0.89 -2.46
C LEU A 91 -4.11 0.63 -2.23
N ASN A 92 -4.21 1.05 -0.98
CA ASN A 92 -4.12 2.46 -0.60
C ASN A 92 -3.07 2.64 0.49
N ILE A 93 -2.20 3.63 0.31
CA ILE A 93 -1.18 4.05 1.26
C ILE A 93 -1.53 5.45 1.73
N ILE A 94 -1.59 5.63 3.04
CA ILE A 94 -1.81 6.93 3.67
C ILE A 94 -0.54 7.31 4.41
N ILE A 95 -0.04 8.50 4.15
CA ILE A 95 1.18 9.04 4.76
C ILE A 95 0.81 10.34 5.47
N ASP A 96 1.04 10.39 6.77
CA ASP A 96 1.07 11.63 7.55
C ASP A 96 2.54 12.00 7.79
N PRO A 97 3.11 12.91 6.98
CA PRO A 97 4.53 13.26 7.07
C PRO A 97 4.86 14.14 8.30
N PHE A 98 3.84 14.75 8.94
CA PHE A 98 4.03 15.62 10.10
C PHE A 98 3.67 14.94 11.42
N SER A 99 3.09 13.73 11.35
CA SER A 99 2.59 12.98 12.50
C SER A 99 1.60 13.80 13.36
N ASP A 100 0.83 14.68 12.72
CA ASP A 100 -0.15 15.54 13.38
C ASP A 100 -1.51 14.86 13.58
N LEU A 101 -1.70 13.67 12.99
CA LEU A 101 -2.90 12.83 13.06
C LEU A 101 -4.17 13.46 12.46
N THR A 102 -4.03 14.55 11.69
CA THR A 102 -5.14 15.31 11.11
C THR A 102 -5.01 15.52 9.60
N ASN A 103 -3.78 15.57 9.08
CA ASN A 103 -3.51 15.80 7.67
C ASN A 103 -2.65 14.68 7.09
N GLY A 104 -2.79 14.45 5.79
CA GLY A 104 -1.98 13.44 5.11
C GLY A 104 -2.24 13.34 3.63
N PHE A 105 -1.52 12.44 2.98
CA PHE A 105 -1.65 12.12 1.58
C PHE A 105 -2.10 10.68 1.42
N LEU A 106 -3.08 10.46 0.55
CA LEU A 106 -3.48 9.13 0.10
C LEU A 106 -2.95 8.91 -1.31
N PHE A 107 -2.34 7.76 -1.52
CA PHE A 107 -1.98 7.22 -2.83
C PHE A 107 -2.65 5.86 -3.01
N GLY A 108 -3.32 5.64 -4.13
CA GLY A 108 -4.05 4.40 -4.39
C GLY A 108 -3.79 3.86 -5.79
N ILE A 109 -3.76 2.54 -5.90
CA ILE A 109 -3.60 1.84 -7.16
C ILE A 109 -4.47 0.59 -7.21
N THR A 110 -5.07 0.33 -8.37
CA THR A 110 -5.82 -0.92 -8.64
C THR A 110 -4.89 -2.00 -9.20
N PRO A 111 -5.30 -3.29 -9.21
CA PRO A 111 -4.55 -4.36 -9.86
C PRO A 111 -4.26 -4.12 -11.36
N TYR A 112 -5.05 -3.28 -12.04
CA TYR A 112 -4.84 -2.89 -13.44
C TYR A 112 -3.99 -1.61 -13.59
N GLY A 113 -3.35 -1.13 -12.52
CA GLY A 113 -2.45 0.03 -12.57
C GLY A 113 -3.14 1.39 -12.62
N VAL A 114 -4.46 1.44 -12.46
CA VAL A 114 -5.22 2.70 -12.38
C VAL A 114 -4.87 3.41 -11.07
N GLN A 115 -4.46 4.66 -11.16
CA GLN A 115 -3.95 5.44 -10.03
C GLN A 115 -4.96 6.46 -9.52
N ARG A 116 -4.84 6.78 -8.23
CA ARG A 116 -5.51 7.91 -7.59
C ARG A 116 -4.65 8.51 -6.48
N GLU A 117 -4.91 9.76 -6.19
CA GLU A 117 -4.26 10.47 -5.10
C GLU A 117 -5.25 11.45 -4.44
N SER A 118 -5.05 11.74 -3.16
CA SER A 118 -5.90 12.71 -2.45
C SER A 118 -5.17 13.36 -1.28
N LEU A 119 -5.56 14.60 -0.98
CA LEU A 119 -5.18 15.26 0.26
C LEU A 119 -6.23 14.98 1.33
N ILE A 120 -5.76 14.56 2.52
CA ILE A 120 -6.57 14.43 3.73
C ILE A 120 -6.33 15.70 4.55
N ILE A 121 -7.41 16.39 4.91
CA ILE A 121 -7.37 17.61 5.74
C ILE A 121 -8.42 17.51 6.85
N ASN A 122 -8.06 17.94 8.05
CA ASN A 122 -8.96 17.98 9.22
C ASN A 122 -9.68 16.63 9.49
N GLY A 123 -8.94 15.52 9.38
CA GLY A 123 -9.43 14.16 9.57
C GLY A 123 -9.72 13.76 11.02
#